data_AF-A0A942U4X2-F1
#
_entry.id   AF-A0A942U4X2-F1
#
_cell.length_a   1.000
_cell.length_b   1.000
_cell.length_c   1.000
_cell.angle_alpha   90.00
_cell.angle_beta   90.00
_cell.angle_gamma   90.00
#
_symmetry.space_group_name_H-M   'P 1'
#
loop_
_entity.id
_entity.type
_entity.pdbx_description
1 polymer ?
#
loop_
_entity_poly.entity_id
_entity_poly.type
_entity_poly.pdbx_seq_one_letter_code
_entity_poly.pdbx_strand_id
1 'polypeptide(L)'
;MNGKVIEELKVELNHVKEQNQELFQTIVEPGLHSKVQEFLDSFEDYFRERGFVIRKKNDKVRVSFDDLHLKAFSDGGRDIFIMRGKEQIASVTVTLIGEGKPGSIGQMPDSLDQLEKELEKEKSLSYALKNPVFYYTGREFGIKYETPLSVLNSIFGI
;
A
#
# COMPACT_ATOMS: atom_id res chain seq x y z
N MET A 1 -31.56 24.18 19.44
CA MET A 1 -31.69 23.47 18.15
C MET A 1 -30.35 22.93 17.66
N ASN A 2 -29.25 23.71 17.70
CA ASN A 2 -27.93 23.23 17.24
C ASN A 2 -27.35 22.04 18.02
N GLY A 3 -27.62 21.90 19.32
CA GLY A 3 -27.08 20.77 20.12
C GLY A 3 -27.54 19.40 19.64
N LYS A 4 -28.79 19.27 19.18
CA LYS A 4 -29.32 17.99 18.65
C LYS A 4 -28.67 17.64 17.31
N VAL A 5 -28.49 18.63 16.43
CA VAL A 5 -27.84 18.46 15.12
C VAL A 5 -26.37 18.07 15.28
N ILE A 6 -25.67 18.68 16.24
CA ILE A 6 -24.27 18.35 16.55
C ILE A 6 -24.15 16.89 17.01
N GLU A 7 -25.02 16.41 17.90
CA GLU A 7 -25.02 15.02 18.34
C GLU A 7 -25.35 14.05 17.18
N GLU A 8 -26.32 14.38 16.33
CA GLU A 8 -26.65 13.59 15.14
C GLU A 8 -25.44 13.47 14.18
N LEU A 9 -24.74 14.58 13.91
CA LEU A 9 -23.53 14.59 13.07
C LEU A 9 -22.36 13.82 13.71
N LYS A 10 -22.22 13.86 15.03
CA LYS A 10 -21.20 13.09 15.77
C LYS A 10 -21.44 11.58 15.62
N VAL A 11 -22.69 11.14 15.73
CA VAL A 11 -23.08 9.73 15.51
C VAL A 11 -22.80 9.32 14.06
N GLU A 12 -23.20 10.15 13.08
CA GLU A 12 -22.96 9.87 11.66
C GLU A 12 -21.45 9.77 11.37
N LEU A 13 -20.64 10.70 11.88
CA LEU A 13 -19.19 10.70 11.69
C LEU A 13 -18.54 9.43 12.25
N ASN A 14 -18.94 8.99 13.44
CA ASN A 14 -18.44 7.73 14.01
C ASN A 14 -18.81 6.54 13.12
N HIS A 15 -20.07 6.48 12.66
CA HIS A 15 -20.51 5.41 11.77
C HIS A 15 -19.71 5.36 10.47
N VAL A 16 -19.44 6.51 9.84
CA VAL A 16 -18.62 6.56 8.61
C VAL A 16 -17.18 6.13 8.89
N LYS A 17 -16.59 6.53 10.03
CA LYS A 17 -15.25 6.10 10.42
C LYS A 17 -15.16 4.59 10.64
N GLU A 18 -16.15 3.98 11.29
CA GLU A 18 -16.26 2.53 11.47
C GLU A 18 -16.36 1.81 10.11
N GLN A 19 -17.22 2.31 9.21
CA GLN A 19 -17.32 1.78 7.84
C GLN A 19 -16.00 1.89 7.08
N ASN A 20 -15.28 3.01 7.20
CA ASN A 20 -13.98 3.18 6.57
C ASN A 20 -12.94 2.19 7.10
N GLN A 21 -12.96 1.94 8.42
CA GLN A 21 -12.09 0.92 9.01
C GLN A 21 -12.41 -0.48 8.49
N GLU A 22 -13.70 -0.83 8.38
CA GLU A 22 -14.12 -2.12 7.83
C GLU A 22 -13.72 -2.25 6.35
N LEU A 23 -13.96 -1.24 5.52
CA LEU A 23 -13.54 -1.21 4.11
C LEU A 23 -12.03 -1.39 3.97
N PHE A 24 -11.26 -0.74 4.85
CA PHE A 24 -9.82 -0.88 4.83
C PHE A 24 -9.37 -2.31 5.14
N GLN A 25 -9.92 -2.94 6.18
CA GLN A 25 -9.58 -4.32 6.56
C GLN A 25 -10.05 -5.35 5.53
N THR A 26 -11.21 -5.14 4.92
CA THR A 26 -11.85 -6.13 4.04
C THR A 26 -11.46 -5.99 2.57
N ILE A 27 -11.09 -4.79 2.12
CA ILE A 27 -10.78 -4.51 0.70
C ILE A 27 -9.32 -4.09 0.55
N VAL A 28 -8.87 -3.11 1.34
CA VAL A 28 -7.56 -2.48 1.13
C VAL A 28 -6.42 -3.38 1.58
N GLU A 29 -6.46 -3.95 2.78
CA GLU A 29 -5.41 -4.85 3.29
C GLU A 29 -5.20 -6.07 2.37
N PRO A 30 -6.24 -6.81 1.95
CA PRO A 30 -6.08 -7.89 0.98
C PRO A 30 -5.51 -7.40 -0.36
N GLY A 31 -5.95 -6.23 -0.85
CA GLY A 31 -5.44 -5.65 -2.09
C GLY A 31 -3.95 -5.30 -2.02
N LEU A 32 -3.49 -4.76 -0.88
CA LEU A 32 -2.07 -4.47 -0.64
C LEU A 32 -1.23 -5.75 -0.62
N HIS A 33 -1.70 -6.79 0.09
CA HIS A 33 -1.02 -8.09 0.11
C HIS A 33 -0.96 -8.72 -1.29
N SER A 34 -2.06 -8.63 -2.05
CA SER A 34 -2.09 -9.11 -3.43
C SER A 34 -1.08 -8.38 -4.31
N LYS A 35 -0.91 -7.07 -4.14
CA LYS A 35 0.07 -6.27 -4.90
C LYS A 35 1.52 -6.57 -4.51
N VAL A 36 1.78 -6.88 -3.23
CA VAL A 36 3.10 -7.38 -2.80
C VAL A 36 3.43 -8.70 -3.49
N GLN A 37 2.47 -9.63 -3.54
CA GLN A 37 2.69 -10.91 -4.22
C GLN A 37 2.84 -10.75 -5.74
N GLU A 38 2.02 -9.91 -6.37
CA GLU A 38 2.15 -9.54 -7.79
C GLU A 38 3.57 -9.07 -8.13
N PHE A 39 4.18 -8.27 -7.25
CA PHE A 39 5.55 -7.83 -7.42
C PHE A 39 6.56 -8.96 -7.27
N LEU A 40 6.41 -9.83 -6.26
CA LEU A 40 7.31 -10.96 -6.05
C LEU A 40 7.24 -11.96 -7.23
N ASP A 41 6.05 -12.20 -7.76
CA ASP A 41 5.81 -13.00 -8.96
C ASP A 41 6.53 -12.38 -10.16
N SER A 42 6.36 -11.07 -10.37
CA SER A 42 7.03 -10.35 -11.44
C SER A 42 8.55 -10.34 -11.30
N PHE A 43 9.07 -10.25 -10.07
CA PHE A 43 10.51 -10.35 -9.79
C PHE A 43 11.05 -11.74 -10.17
N GLU A 44 10.31 -12.80 -9.85
CA GLU A 44 10.63 -14.16 -10.28
C GLU A 44 10.66 -14.27 -11.80
N ASP A 45 9.60 -13.85 -12.49
CA ASP A 45 9.49 -13.97 -13.95
C ASP A 45 10.57 -13.13 -14.67
N TYR A 46 10.80 -11.90 -14.21
CA TYR A 46 11.81 -11.00 -14.76
C TYR A 46 13.21 -11.64 -14.84
N PHE A 47 13.62 -12.32 -13.77
CA PHE A 47 14.93 -12.99 -13.72
C PHE A 47 14.92 -14.38 -14.35
N ARG A 48 13.80 -15.11 -14.27
CA ARG A 48 13.64 -16.42 -14.89
C ARG A 48 13.79 -16.33 -16.41
N GLU A 49 13.15 -15.35 -17.03
CA GLU A 49 13.25 -15.08 -18.48
C GLU A 49 14.67 -14.75 -18.93
N ARG A 50 15.52 -14.29 -18.01
CA ARG A 50 16.93 -13.96 -18.24
C ARG A 50 17.90 -15.08 -17.87
N GLY A 51 17.39 -16.28 -17.56
CA GLY A 51 18.20 -17.47 -17.31
C GLY A 51 18.70 -17.64 -15.87
N PHE A 52 18.19 -16.86 -14.90
CA PHE A 52 18.53 -17.03 -13.49
C PHE A 52 17.84 -18.26 -12.90
N VAL A 53 18.50 -18.90 -11.93
CA VAL A 53 17.91 -19.97 -11.13
C VAL A 53 17.06 -19.36 -10.01
N ILE A 54 15.78 -19.73 -9.95
CA ILE A 54 14.82 -19.16 -8.97
C ILE A 54 14.55 -20.15 -7.84
N ARG A 55 14.46 -19.65 -6.61
CA ARG A 55 13.88 -20.35 -5.45
C ARG A 55 12.89 -19.44 -4.74
N LYS A 56 11.62 -19.84 -4.73
CA LYS A 56 10.54 -19.13 -4.04
C LYS A 56 10.07 -19.87 -2.80
N LYS A 57 9.79 -19.13 -1.73
CA LYS A 57 9.15 -19.63 -0.51
C LYS A 57 8.34 -18.50 0.12
N ASN A 58 7.02 -18.67 0.18
CA ASN A 58 6.07 -17.71 0.74
C ASN A 58 6.35 -16.30 0.16
N ASP A 59 6.64 -15.33 1.03
CA ASP A 59 6.87 -13.91 0.70
C ASP A 59 8.34 -13.60 0.34
N LYS A 60 9.05 -14.57 -0.23
CA LYS A 60 10.47 -14.44 -0.58
C LYS A 60 10.81 -15.16 -1.87
N VAL A 61 11.51 -14.44 -2.74
CA VAL A 61 12.10 -14.94 -3.97
C VAL A 61 13.61 -14.75 -3.92
N ARG A 62 14.36 -15.80 -4.21
CA ARG A 62 15.83 -15.76 -4.37
C ARG A 62 16.16 -16.11 -5.80
N VAL A 63 17.07 -15.35 -6.38
CA VAL A 63 17.55 -15.56 -7.75
C VAL A 63 19.07 -15.59 -7.76
N SER A 64 19.62 -16.54 -8.52
CA SER A 64 21.07 -16.75 -8.61
C SER A 64 21.51 -16.97 -10.05
N PHE A 65 22.65 -16.37 -10.42
CA PHE A 65 23.34 -16.61 -11.69
C PHE A 65 24.85 -16.40 -11.46
N ASP A 66 25.68 -17.41 -11.73
CA ASP A 66 27.08 -17.47 -11.29
C ASP A 66 27.23 -17.01 -9.82
N ASP A 67 28.07 -16.01 -9.56
CA ASP A 67 28.32 -15.44 -8.23
C ASP A 67 27.31 -14.34 -7.83
N LEU A 68 26.36 -14.01 -8.71
CA LEU A 68 25.32 -13.02 -8.44
C LEU A 68 24.15 -13.67 -7.70
N HIS A 69 23.89 -13.20 -6.48
CA HIS A 69 22.76 -13.61 -5.66
C HIS A 69 21.89 -12.42 -5.28
N LEU A 70 20.66 -12.40 -5.80
CA LEU A 70 19.66 -11.41 -5.46
C LEU A 70 18.50 -12.06 -4.69
N LYS A 71 17.80 -11.26 -3.89
CA LYS A 71 16.68 -11.70 -3.09
C LYS A 71 15.67 -10.58 -2.94
N ALA A 72 14.43 -10.83 -3.34
CA ALA A 72 13.29 -9.99 -3.01
C ALA A 72 12.47 -10.64 -1.88
N PHE A 73 11.99 -9.87 -0.91
CA PHE A 73 11.10 -10.37 0.12
C PHE A 73 10.27 -9.27 0.77
N SER A 74 9.12 -9.65 1.32
CA SER A 74 8.35 -8.82 2.26
C SER A 74 8.40 -9.44 3.66
N ASP A 75 8.18 -8.62 4.68
CA ASP A 75 8.07 -9.02 6.09
C ASP A 75 6.62 -9.19 6.56
N GLY A 76 5.68 -9.23 5.62
CA GLY A 76 4.24 -9.26 5.89
C GLY A 76 3.60 -7.86 5.89
N GLY A 77 4.41 -6.81 5.72
CA GLY A 77 3.92 -5.46 5.46
C GLY A 77 3.67 -5.17 3.98
N ARG A 78 3.75 -3.88 3.65
CA ARG A 78 3.59 -3.34 2.28
C ARG A 78 4.92 -3.11 1.59
N ASP A 79 6.02 -3.31 2.32
CA ASP A 79 7.37 -3.07 1.88
C ASP A 79 7.97 -4.36 1.32
N ILE A 80 8.76 -4.19 0.27
CA ILE A 80 9.46 -5.22 -0.47
C ILE A 80 10.92 -4.81 -0.54
N PHE A 81 11.77 -5.64 0.06
CA PHE A 81 13.19 -5.40 0.14
C PHE A 81 13.93 -6.22 -0.91
N ILE A 82 14.76 -5.57 -1.70
CA ILE A 82 15.60 -6.19 -2.70
C ILE A 82 17.06 -6.13 -2.21
N MET A 83 17.65 -7.31 -2.06
CA MET A 83 19.00 -7.49 -1.53
C MET A 83 19.93 -8.06 -2.60
N ARG A 84 21.19 -7.62 -2.58
CA ARG A 84 22.34 -8.28 -3.22
C ARG A 84 23.27 -8.81 -2.14
N GLY A 85 23.28 -10.13 -1.94
CA GLY A 85 23.96 -10.73 -0.79
C GLY A 85 23.45 -10.18 0.55
N LYS A 86 24.26 -9.37 1.24
CA LYS A 86 23.91 -8.71 2.52
C LYS A 86 23.52 -7.23 2.36
N GLU A 87 23.67 -6.66 1.18
CA GLU A 87 23.39 -5.25 0.89
C GLU A 87 21.94 -5.10 0.40
N GLN A 88 21.20 -4.13 0.94
CA GLN A 88 19.92 -3.73 0.38
C GLN A 88 20.17 -2.75 -0.76
N ILE A 89 19.70 -3.11 -1.96
CA ILE A 89 19.89 -2.29 -3.16
C ILE A 89 18.64 -1.49 -3.53
N ALA A 90 17.46 -1.90 -3.04
CA ALA A 90 16.22 -1.15 -3.21
C ALA A 90 15.16 -1.54 -2.16
N SER A 91 14.24 -0.60 -1.90
CA SER A 91 13.02 -0.81 -1.13
C SER A 91 11.81 -0.33 -1.94
N VAL A 92 10.86 -1.22 -2.18
CA VAL A 92 9.60 -0.91 -2.89
C VAL A 92 8.45 -0.97 -1.90
N THR A 93 7.66 0.08 -1.80
CA THR A 93 6.46 0.16 -0.97
C THR A 93 5.23 0.16 -1.86
N VAL A 94 4.24 -0.68 -1.54
CA VAL A 94 2.90 -0.62 -2.13
C VAL A 94 2.07 0.42 -1.37
N THR A 95 1.44 1.34 -2.10
CA THR A 95 0.66 2.44 -1.53
C THR A 95 -0.69 2.59 -2.23
N LEU A 96 -1.65 3.20 -1.56
CA LEU A 96 -2.98 3.53 -2.07
C LEU A 96 -3.04 5.00 -2.51
N ILE A 97 -3.62 5.28 -3.68
CA ILE A 97 -3.96 6.66 -4.07
C ILE A 97 -5.03 7.21 -3.13
N GLY A 98 -4.76 8.38 -2.56
CA GLY A 98 -5.70 9.01 -1.63
C GLY A 98 -5.54 8.54 -0.19
N GLU A 99 -4.36 8.03 0.18
CA GLU A 99 -3.91 7.97 1.58
C GLU A 99 -3.81 9.39 2.18
N GLY A 100 -4.96 10.03 2.40
CA GLY A 100 -5.13 10.86 3.56
C GLY A 100 -5.12 9.92 4.75
N LYS A 101 -4.28 10.19 5.76
CA LYS A 101 -4.36 9.45 7.01
C LYS A 101 -5.83 9.45 7.45
N PRO A 102 -6.45 8.28 7.76
CA PRO A 102 -7.76 8.29 8.38
C PRO A 102 -7.69 9.28 9.53
N GLY A 103 -8.67 10.19 9.63
CA GLY A 103 -8.63 11.21 10.66
C GLY A 103 -8.41 10.52 12.00
N SER A 104 -7.33 10.86 12.69
CA SER A 104 -6.99 10.26 13.99
C SER A 104 -8.26 10.15 14.82
N ILE A 105 -8.44 9.05 15.55
CA ILE A 105 -9.50 8.93 16.57
C ILE A 105 -9.34 10.03 17.65
N GLY A 106 -8.23 10.80 17.61
CA GLY A 106 -7.95 11.95 18.46
C GLY A 106 -8.74 13.20 18.12
N GLN A 107 -9.52 13.63 19.11
CA GLN A 107 -10.41 14.80 19.20
C GLN A 107 -11.56 14.83 18.20
N MET A 108 -12.74 14.53 18.74
CA MET A 108 -14.01 14.71 18.06
C MET A 108 -14.24 16.22 17.86
N PRO A 109 -14.57 16.68 16.64
CA PRO A 109 -14.84 18.09 16.43
C PRO A 109 -16.07 18.54 17.22
N ASP A 110 -16.01 19.75 17.79
CA ASP A 110 -17.06 20.28 18.67
C ASP A 110 -17.88 21.40 18.03
N SER A 111 -17.46 21.91 16.87
CA SER A 111 -18.28 22.84 16.08
C SER A 111 -18.93 22.16 14.88
N LEU A 112 -20.10 22.68 14.51
CA LEU A 112 -20.90 22.17 13.39
C LEU A 112 -20.10 22.20 12.07
N ASP A 113 -19.44 23.33 11.77
CA ASP A 113 -18.60 23.47 10.56
C ASP A 113 -17.44 22.46 10.50
N GLN A 114 -16.83 22.13 11.65
CA GLN A 114 -15.74 21.15 11.68
C GLN A 114 -16.27 19.73 11.50
N LEU A 115 -17.44 19.41 12.06
CA LEU A 115 -18.09 18.13 11.89
C LEU A 115 -18.49 17.89 10.43
N GLU A 116 -19.13 18.87 9.78
CA GLU A 116 -19.52 18.77 8.37
C GLU A 116 -18.30 18.53 7.47
N LYS A 117 -17.21 19.28 7.70
CA LYS A 117 -15.98 19.14 6.92
C LYS A 117 -15.31 17.79 7.11
N GLU A 118 -15.22 17.28 8.35
CA GLU A 118 -14.63 15.97 8.61
C GLU A 118 -15.52 14.84 8.05
N LEU A 119 -16.84 15.00 8.10
CA LEU A 119 -17.79 14.07 7.51
C LEU A 119 -17.65 13.99 5.99
N GLU A 120 -17.53 15.13 5.31
CA GLU A 120 -17.31 15.18 3.86
C GLU A 120 -15.99 14.51 3.46
N LYS A 121 -14.94 14.75 4.26
CA LYS A 121 -13.62 14.11 4.08
C LYS A 121 -13.70 12.59 4.28
N GLU A 122 -14.33 12.11 5.35
CA GLU A 122 -14.46 10.68 5.62
C GLU A 122 -15.35 9.98 4.58
N LYS A 123 -16.44 10.62 4.11
CA LYS A 123 -17.26 10.10 3.00
C LYS A 123 -16.47 10.02 1.69
N SER A 124 -15.63 11.01 1.41
CA SER A 124 -14.74 10.99 0.25
C SER A 124 -13.70 9.87 0.35
N LEU A 125 -13.17 9.62 1.56
CA LEU A 125 -12.30 8.49 1.83
C LEU A 125 -13.03 7.15 1.60
N SER A 126 -14.28 7.01 2.03
CA SER A 126 -15.08 5.79 1.78
C SER A 126 -15.13 5.44 0.29
N TYR A 127 -15.26 6.43 -0.59
CA TYR A 127 -15.28 6.21 -2.03
C TYR A 127 -13.95 5.65 -2.55
N ALA A 128 -12.82 6.19 -2.07
CA ALA A 128 -11.48 5.71 -2.41
C ALA A 128 -11.21 4.30 -1.87
N LEU A 129 -11.70 3.97 -0.66
CA LEU A 129 -11.52 2.65 -0.05
C LEU A 129 -12.36 1.55 -0.71
N LYS A 130 -13.53 1.89 -1.28
CA LYS A 130 -14.38 0.94 -2.01
C LYS A 130 -13.75 0.47 -3.33
N ASN A 131 -13.00 1.35 -4.00
CA ASN A 131 -12.33 1.05 -5.26
C ASN A 131 -10.87 1.51 -5.18
N PRO A 132 -10.04 0.81 -4.40
CA PRO A 132 -8.68 1.26 -4.14
C PRO A 132 -7.82 1.17 -5.40
N VAL A 133 -7.06 2.23 -5.66
CA VAL A 133 -6.04 2.25 -6.71
C VAL A 133 -4.67 2.17 -6.09
N PHE A 134 -3.99 1.04 -6.29
CA PHE A 134 -2.66 0.79 -5.73
C PHE A 134 -1.55 1.18 -6.70
N TYR A 135 -0.41 1.60 -6.15
CA TYR A 135 0.81 1.88 -6.90
C TYR A 135 2.04 1.46 -6.11
N TYR A 136 3.17 1.33 -6.81
CA TYR A 136 4.47 1.06 -6.23
C TYR A 136 5.29 2.35 -6.17
N THR A 137 6.03 2.54 -5.09
CA THR A 137 6.97 3.65 -4.91
C THR A 137 8.17 3.17 -4.10
N GLY A 138 9.17 4.01 -3.90
CA GLY A 138 10.37 3.68 -3.14
C GLY A 138 11.17 4.93 -2.88
N ARG A 139 11.97 4.91 -1.81
CA ARG A 139 12.78 6.08 -1.42
C ARG A 139 13.83 6.41 -2.48
N GLU A 140 14.30 5.40 -3.20
CA GLU A 140 15.42 5.48 -4.12
C GLU A 140 15.05 6.10 -5.47
N PHE A 141 13.78 6.00 -5.88
CA PHE A 141 13.31 6.48 -7.20
C PHE A 141 12.28 7.62 -7.13
N GLY A 142 11.62 7.83 -5.98
CA GLY A 142 10.80 9.04 -5.73
C GLY A 142 9.58 9.25 -6.63
N ILE A 143 9.27 8.30 -7.51
CA ILE A 143 8.15 8.37 -8.46
C ILE A 143 7.17 7.19 -8.27
N LYS A 144 5.94 7.40 -8.74
CA LYS A 144 4.89 6.38 -8.72
C LYS A 144 5.02 5.46 -9.92
N TYR A 145 4.93 4.15 -9.70
CA TYR A 145 4.87 3.13 -10.72
C TYR A 145 3.57 2.35 -10.62
N GLU A 146 2.93 2.10 -11.75
CA GLU A 146 1.67 1.36 -11.82
C GLU A 146 1.89 -0.15 -11.91
N THR A 147 3.07 -0.59 -12.37
CA THR A 147 3.39 -1.99 -12.60
C THR A 147 4.71 -2.41 -11.94
N PRO A 148 4.84 -3.67 -11.47
CA PRO A 148 6.11 -4.19 -10.98
C PRO A 148 7.22 -4.13 -12.01
N LEU A 149 6.92 -4.41 -13.28
CA LEU A 149 7.91 -4.43 -14.35
C LEU A 149 8.59 -3.07 -14.53
N SER A 150 7.83 -1.98 -14.48
CA SER A 150 8.40 -0.62 -14.55
C SER A 150 9.38 -0.36 -13.39
N VAL A 151 9.05 -0.84 -12.18
CA VAL A 151 9.96 -0.73 -11.02
C VAL A 151 11.22 -1.56 -11.24
N LEU A 152 11.09 -2.83 -11.66
CA LEU A 152 12.24 -3.71 -11.90
C LEU A 152 13.17 -3.16 -12.99
N ASN A 153 12.60 -2.63 -14.08
CA ASN A 153 13.36 -1.95 -15.12
C ASN A 153 14.08 -0.71 -14.58
N SER A 154 13.47 0.05 -13.66
CA SER A 154 14.12 1.21 -13.06
C SER A 154 15.30 0.85 -12.14
N ILE A 155 15.25 -0.31 -11.49
CA ILE A 155 16.28 -0.78 -10.55
C ILE A 155 17.42 -1.47 -11.30
N PHE A 156 17.09 -2.34 -12.25
CA PHE A 156 18.06 -3.22 -12.90
C PHE A 156 18.44 -2.78 -14.32
N GLY A 157 17.51 -2.19 -15.08
CA GLY A 157 17.77 -1.65 -16.42
C GLY A 157 18.44 -2.61 -17.40
N ILE A 158 18.21 -3.93 -17.26
CA ILE A 158 18.84 -5.00 -18.06
C ILE A 158 17.96 -5.39 -19.24
#